data_AF-Q3BH41-F1
#
_entry.id   AF-Q3BH41-F1
#
_cell.length_a   1.000
_cell.length_b   1.000
_cell.length_c   1.000
_cell.angle_alpha   90.00
_cell.angle_beta   90.00
_cell.angle_gamma   90.00
#
_symmetry.space_group_name_H-M   'P 1'
#
loop_
_entity.id
_entity.type
_entity.pdbx_description
1 polymer ?
#
loop_
_entity_poly.entity_id
_entity_poly.type
_entity_poly.pdbx_seq_one_letter_code
_entity_poly.pdbx_strand_id
1 'polypeptide(L)'
;DIGDIVRGKDLYLGGRGRDQLESNLRKIFGKIHDNLKNKEAQEHYQHDENYSKLREDWWTENRETVWKAITCGTHDGDTYFRKTCSDERGESIANHYCRCNGDKPKADKPNTDPPTYFDYVPQYLR
;
A
#
# COMPACT_ATOMS: atom_id res chain seq x y z
N ASP A 1 2.64 -4.61 -7.13
CA ASP A 1 1.72 -4.23 -8.23
C ASP A 1 0.51 -3.42 -7.79
N ILE A 2 -0.33 -3.89 -6.85
CA ILE A 2 -1.51 -3.13 -6.40
C ILE A 2 -1.18 -1.67 -6.04
N GLY A 3 -0.08 -1.44 -5.31
CA GLY A 3 0.37 -0.10 -4.97
C GLY A 3 0.74 0.76 -6.19
N ASP A 4 1.28 0.18 -7.26
CA ASP A 4 1.55 0.93 -8.50
C ASP A 4 0.28 1.26 -9.26
N ILE A 5 -0.70 0.36 -9.26
CA ILE A 5 -2.02 0.63 -9.88
C ILE A 5 -2.68 1.81 -9.15
N VAL A 6 -2.74 1.77 -7.82
CA VAL A 6 -3.33 2.85 -7.01
C VAL A 6 -2.60 4.18 -7.26
N ARG A 7 -1.26 4.16 -7.30
CA ARG A 7 -0.42 5.34 -7.52
C ARG A 7 -0.32 5.80 -8.98
N GLY A 8 -0.91 5.07 -9.93
CA GLY A 8 -0.81 5.38 -11.37
C GLY A 8 0.58 5.13 -11.96
N LYS A 9 1.42 4.32 -11.30
CA LYS A 9 2.79 3.95 -11.73
C LYS A 9 2.87 2.61 -12.46
N ASP A 10 1.74 1.93 -12.63
CA ASP A 10 1.69 0.62 -13.27
C ASP A 10 1.96 0.70 -14.79
N LEU A 11 2.92 -0.10 -15.24
CA LEU A 11 3.45 -0.17 -16.60
C LEU A 11 2.67 -1.15 -17.49
N TYR A 12 1.67 -1.87 -16.97
CA TYR A 12 0.94 -2.88 -17.74
C TYR A 12 0.03 -2.24 -18.81
N LEU A 13 0.51 -2.11 -20.05
CA LEU A 13 -0.19 -1.44 -21.16
C LEU A 13 -1.30 -2.28 -21.83
N GLY A 14 -1.55 -3.51 -21.37
CA GLY A 14 -2.43 -4.47 -22.03
C GLY A 14 -3.87 -4.51 -21.50
N GLY A 15 -4.79 -5.01 -22.32
CA GLY A 15 -6.11 -5.48 -21.87
C GLY A 15 -7.24 -4.46 -21.88
N ARG A 16 -8.48 -4.97 -21.94
CA ARG A 16 -9.70 -4.16 -21.81
C ARG A 16 -9.92 -3.86 -20.32
N GLY A 17 -10.06 -2.59 -19.96
CA GLY A 17 -10.44 -2.18 -18.61
C GLY A 17 -9.38 -1.36 -17.84
N ARG A 18 -8.13 -1.29 -18.30
CA ARG A 18 -7.10 -0.42 -17.68
C ARG A 18 -7.56 1.04 -17.67
N ASP A 19 -7.97 1.56 -18.82
CA ASP A 19 -8.40 2.96 -18.94
C ASP A 19 -9.64 3.24 -18.09
N GLN A 20 -10.55 2.26 -17.98
CA GLN A 20 -11.73 2.36 -17.12
C GLN A 20 -11.33 2.37 -15.64
N LEU A 21 -10.40 1.51 -15.23
CA LEU A 21 -9.87 1.47 -13.87
C LEU A 21 -9.17 2.79 -13.52
N GLU A 22 -8.27 3.28 -14.37
CA GLU A 22 -7.56 4.54 -14.14
C GLU A 22 -8.52 5.74 -14.16
N SER A 23 -9.51 5.76 -15.05
CA SER A 23 -10.58 6.77 -15.04
C SER A 23 -11.37 6.76 -13.72
N ASN A 24 -11.68 5.57 -13.19
CA ASN A 24 -12.37 5.44 -11.91
C ASN A 24 -11.51 5.88 -10.74
N LEU A 25 -10.22 5.52 -10.73
CA LEU A 25 -9.27 5.97 -9.70
C LEU A 25 -9.14 7.50 -9.72
N ARG A 26 -9.01 8.12 -10.90
CA ARG A 26 -9.00 9.59 -11.02
C ARG A 26 -10.26 10.23 -10.44
N LYS A 27 -11.44 9.67 -10.74
CA LYS A 27 -12.71 10.16 -10.17
C LYS A 27 -12.78 10.01 -8.65
N ILE A 28 -12.28 8.90 -8.11
CA ILE A 28 -12.24 8.66 -6.66
C ILE A 28 -11.30 9.66 -5.98
N PHE A 29 -10.07 9.81 -6.48
CA PHE A 29 -9.09 10.73 -5.90
C PHE A 29 -9.48 12.20 -6.07
N GLY A 30 -10.17 12.56 -7.16
CA GLY A 30 -10.78 13.90 -7.28
C GLY A 30 -11.81 14.16 -6.19
N LYS A 31 -12.71 13.20 -5.92
CA LYS A 31 -13.64 13.33 -4.79
C LYS A 31 -12.92 13.38 -3.44
N ILE A 32 -11.83 12.65 -3.25
CA ILE A 32 -11.04 12.70 -2.00
C ILE A 32 -10.45 14.11 -1.83
N HIS A 33 -9.84 14.66 -2.88
CA HIS A 33 -9.29 16.02 -2.89
C HIS A 33 -10.35 17.09 -2.57
N ASP A 34 -11.51 17.04 -3.24
CA ASP A 34 -12.62 17.96 -3.01
C ASP A 34 -13.17 17.91 -1.57
N ASN A 35 -13.07 16.74 -0.91
CA ASN A 35 -13.55 16.53 0.45
C ASN A 35 -12.49 16.75 1.55
N LEU A 36 -11.27 17.16 1.19
CA LEU A 36 -10.26 17.54 2.18
C LEU A 36 -10.76 18.74 2.99
N LYS A 37 -10.87 18.58 4.31
CA LYS A 37 -11.41 19.61 5.21
C LYS A 37 -10.44 20.75 5.49
N ASN A 38 -9.14 20.47 5.38
CA ASN A 38 -8.09 21.46 5.60
C ASN A 38 -7.74 22.15 4.28
N LYS A 39 -7.89 23.49 4.25
CA LYS A 39 -7.54 24.31 3.08
C LYS A 39 -6.06 24.21 2.71
N GLU A 40 -5.16 24.15 3.70
CA GLU A 40 -3.73 24.00 3.46
C GLU A 40 -3.43 22.66 2.76
N ALA A 41 -4.15 21.59 3.13
CA ALA A 41 -4.02 20.30 2.46
C ALA A 41 -4.58 20.35 1.02
N GLN A 42 -5.72 21.01 0.81
CA GLN A 42 -6.26 21.20 -0.55
C GLN A 42 -5.28 21.96 -1.45
N GLU A 43 -4.70 23.04 -0.94
CA GLU A 43 -3.69 23.87 -1.62
C GLU A 43 -2.42 23.05 -1.91
N HIS A 44 -1.95 22.25 -0.94
CA HIS A 44 -0.78 21.38 -1.11
C HIS A 44 -0.92 20.43 -2.33
N TYR A 45 -2.13 19.92 -2.58
CA TYR A 45 -2.43 19.02 -3.70
C TYR A 45 -3.05 19.70 -4.93
N GLN A 46 -3.19 21.03 -4.96
CA GLN A 46 -3.99 21.73 -5.98
C GLN A 46 -3.42 21.61 -7.41
N HIS A 47 -2.09 21.53 -7.55
CA HIS A 47 -1.40 21.39 -8.83
C HIS A 47 -0.88 19.96 -9.07
N ASP A 48 -1.48 18.98 -8.41
CA ASP A 48 -1.11 17.58 -8.51
C ASP A 48 -1.78 16.92 -9.71
N GLU A 49 -1.06 16.85 -10.84
CA GLU A 49 -1.57 16.20 -12.04
C GLU A 49 -1.94 14.74 -11.74
N ASN A 50 -3.17 14.35 -12.10
CA ASN A 50 -3.69 13.00 -11.87
C ASN A 50 -3.74 12.58 -10.38
N TYR A 51 -3.60 13.54 -9.46
CA TYR A 51 -3.55 13.30 -8.01
C TYR A 51 -2.36 12.41 -7.62
N SER A 52 -1.24 12.50 -8.33
CA SER A 52 -0.07 11.63 -8.13
C SER A 52 0.50 11.68 -6.70
N LYS A 53 0.72 12.86 -6.14
CA LYS A 53 1.18 13.05 -4.74
C LYS A 53 0.13 12.56 -3.75
N LEU A 54 -1.13 12.93 -3.94
CA LEU A 54 -2.22 12.50 -3.07
C LEU A 54 -2.37 10.97 -3.06
N ARG A 55 -2.20 10.32 -4.21
CA ARG A 55 -2.22 8.85 -4.33
C ARG A 55 -1.02 8.20 -3.64
N GLU A 56 0.16 8.81 -3.72
CA GLU A 56 1.38 8.34 -3.03
C GLU A 56 1.24 8.41 -1.51
N ASP A 57 0.75 9.54 -1.00
CA ASP A 57 0.52 9.74 0.44
C ASP A 57 -0.59 8.81 0.94
N TRP A 58 -1.68 8.69 0.18
CA TRP A 58 -2.76 7.75 0.49
C TRP A 58 -2.24 6.31 0.57
N TRP A 59 -1.40 5.88 -0.37
CA TRP A 59 -0.81 4.54 -0.32
C TRP A 59 0.08 4.37 0.91
N THR A 60 0.93 5.35 1.20
CA THR A 60 1.85 5.31 2.35
C THR A 60 1.09 5.19 3.67
N GLU A 61 -0.02 5.90 3.82
CA GLU A 61 -0.88 5.82 5.02
C GLU A 61 -1.65 4.48 5.11
N ASN A 62 -2.14 3.96 3.99
CA ASN A 62 -3.07 2.83 4.00
C ASN A 62 -2.42 1.46 3.73
N ARG A 63 -1.13 1.41 3.35
CA ARG A 63 -0.43 0.16 2.98
C ARG A 63 -0.46 -0.91 4.06
N GLU A 64 -0.41 -0.54 5.34
CA GLU A 64 -0.53 -1.48 6.47
C GLU A 64 -1.88 -2.20 6.42
N THR A 65 -2.96 -1.44 6.23
CA THR A 65 -4.32 -1.99 6.20
C THR A 65 -4.54 -2.85 4.96
N VAL A 66 -3.97 -2.44 3.82
CA VAL A 66 -3.98 -3.25 2.59
C VAL A 66 -3.21 -4.57 2.81
N TRP A 67 -2.06 -4.54 3.46
CA TRP A 67 -1.29 -5.75 3.78
C TRP A 67 -2.07 -6.70 4.71
N LYS A 68 -2.76 -6.15 5.72
CA LYS A 68 -3.64 -6.91 6.61
C LYS A 68 -4.75 -7.62 5.82
N ALA A 69 -5.34 -6.96 4.83
CA ALA A 69 -6.34 -7.57 3.95
C ALA A 69 -5.74 -8.68 3.07
N ILE A 70 -4.58 -8.44 2.45
CA ILE A 70 -3.88 -9.43 1.61
C ILE A 70 -3.56 -10.71 2.40
N THR A 71 -3.12 -10.54 3.65
CA THR A 71 -2.72 -11.63 4.53
C THR A 71 -3.87 -12.15 5.41
N CYS A 72 -5.12 -11.79 5.14
CA CYS A 72 -6.26 -12.22 5.97
C CYS A 72 -6.46 -13.75 5.93
N GLY A 73 -6.08 -14.40 4.82
CA GLY A 73 -6.20 -15.84 4.60
C GLY A 73 -4.95 -16.66 4.92
N THR A 74 -3.88 -16.05 5.45
CA THR A 74 -2.66 -16.78 5.80
C THR A 74 -2.85 -17.62 7.06
N HIS A 75 -1.98 -18.60 7.23
CA HIS A 75 -1.97 -19.52 8.35
C HIS A 75 -0.73 -19.33 9.23
N ASP A 76 -0.80 -19.93 10.42
CA ASP A 76 0.38 -20.01 11.27
C ASP A 76 1.48 -20.81 10.57
N GLY A 77 2.71 -20.29 10.58
CA GLY A 77 3.83 -20.86 9.84
C GLY A 77 4.00 -20.35 8.40
N ASP A 78 3.04 -19.61 7.84
CA ASP A 78 3.26 -18.90 6.58
C ASP A 78 4.32 -17.82 6.77
N THR A 79 5.35 -17.84 5.91
CA THR A 79 6.54 -17.01 6.09
C THR A 79 6.74 -15.98 4.97
N TYR A 80 7.08 -14.75 5.32
CA TYR A 80 7.76 -13.86 4.38
C TYR A 80 9.27 -14.13 4.42
N PHE A 81 9.85 -14.44 3.27
CA PHE A 81 11.18 -15.06 3.15
C PHE A 81 12.36 -14.11 3.44
N ARG A 82 12.17 -12.79 3.44
CA ARG A 82 13.23 -11.82 3.76
C ARG A 82 13.23 -11.52 5.26
N LYS A 83 14.44 -11.28 5.80
CA LYS A 83 14.62 -10.79 7.17
C LYS A 83 14.29 -9.30 7.24
N THR A 84 13.02 -9.00 7.38
CA THR A 84 12.49 -7.64 7.38
C THR A 84 11.76 -7.27 8.66
N CYS A 85 11.54 -8.24 9.53
CA CYS A 85 11.15 -7.96 10.90
C CYS A 85 12.40 -7.66 11.72
N SER A 86 12.24 -6.79 12.72
CA SER A 86 13.27 -6.55 13.72
C SER A 86 12.62 -6.68 15.08
N ASP A 87 13.27 -7.43 15.96
CA ASP A 87 12.92 -7.51 17.38
C ASP A 87 14.16 -7.21 18.24
N GLU A 88 14.02 -7.27 19.57
CA GLU A 88 15.11 -7.00 20.51
C GLU A 88 16.33 -7.94 20.33
N ARG A 89 16.18 -9.05 19.59
CA ARG A 89 17.22 -10.04 19.33
C ARG A 89 17.85 -9.90 17.93
N GLY A 90 17.41 -8.92 17.15
CA GLY A 90 17.95 -8.59 15.83
C GLY A 90 17.00 -8.88 14.68
N GLU A 91 17.57 -9.01 13.47
CA GLU A 91 16.80 -9.24 12.26
C GLU A 91 16.13 -10.62 12.25
N SER A 92 14.82 -10.64 12.02
CA SER A 92 13.99 -11.84 11.97
C SER A 92 13.13 -11.87 10.71
N ILE A 93 12.68 -13.07 10.35
CA ILE A 93 11.70 -13.25 9.27
C ILE A 93 10.28 -13.18 9.86
N ALA A 94 9.31 -12.77 9.05
CA ALA A 94 7.91 -12.84 9.41
C ALA A 94 7.43 -14.29 9.29
N ASN A 95 7.69 -15.13 10.29
CA ASN A 95 7.45 -16.58 10.25
C ASN A 95 6.03 -17.01 10.68
N HIS A 96 5.16 -16.06 10.99
CA HIS A 96 3.78 -16.30 11.36
C HIS A 96 2.87 -15.39 10.53
N TYR A 97 1.95 -15.98 9.76
CA TYR A 97 0.95 -15.26 8.96
C TYR A 97 1.51 -14.28 7.92
N CYS A 98 2.81 -14.37 7.59
CA CYS A 98 3.54 -13.35 6.83
C CYS A 98 3.48 -11.94 7.47
N ARG A 99 3.46 -11.84 8.81
CA ARG A 99 3.44 -10.55 9.53
C ARG A 99 4.48 -10.48 10.65
N CYS A 100 4.93 -9.27 10.97
CA CYS A 100 5.91 -9.01 12.03
C CYS A 100 5.26 -8.82 13.40
N ASN A 101 6.09 -8.80 14.46
CA ASN A 101 5.71 -8.37 15.81
C ASN A 101 4.54 -9.13 16.45
N GLY A 102 4.28 -10.36 16.00
CA GLY A 102 3.16 -11.18 16.46
C GLY A 102 1.79 -10.64 16.03
N ASP A 103 1.73 -9.82 14.98
CA ASP A 103 0.50 -9.46 14.31
C ASP A 103 -0.13 -10.69 13.62
N LYS A 104 -1.46 -10.81 13.66
CA LYS A 104 -2.15 -11.96 13.07
C LYS A 104 -3.57 -11.62 12.63
N PRO A 105 -4.14 -12.37 11.66
CA PRO A 105 -5.51 -12.18 11.21
C PRO A 105 -6.51 -12.21 12.38
N LYS A 106 -7.49 -11.30 12.37
CA LYS A 106 -8.56 -11.15 13.37
C LYS A 106 -8.10 -10.70 14.77
N ALA A 107 -6.82 -10.42 14.96
CA ALA A 107 -6.27 -9.84 16.18
C ALA A 107 -5.12 -8.90 15.80
N ASP A 108 -5.44 -7.90 14.97
CA ASP A 108 -4.45 -7.00 14.41
C ASP A 108 -3.77 -6.15 15.50
N LYS A 109 -2.46 -6.01 15.40
CA LYS A 109 -1.69 -5.07 16.21
C LYS A 109 -1.64 -3.70 15.52
N PRO A 110 -1.77 -2.60 16.29
CA PRO A 110 -1.57 -1.27 15.74
C PRO A 110 -0.09 -1.05 15.40
N ASN A 111 0.18 -0.17 14.43
CA ASN A 111 1.52 0.29 14.05
C ASN A 111 2.46 -0.85 13.66
N THR A 112 1.95 -1.89 12.98
CA THR A 112 2.79 -2.98 12.48
C THR A 112 3.00 -2.82 10.98
N ASP A 113 4.20 -2.41 10.60
CA ASP A 113 4.55 -2.27 9.20
C ASP A 113 4.52 -3.62 8.46
N PRO A 114 4.05 -3.62 7.19
CA PRO A 114 4.25 -4.74 6.29
C PRO A 114 5.73 -5.15 6.25
N PRO A 115 6.06 -6.46 6.28
CA PRO A 115 7.43 -6.96 6.19
C PRO A 115 8.05 -6.77 4.80
N THR A 116 7.50 -5.94 3.93
CA THR A 116 7.98 -5.75 2.56
C THR A 116 8.01 -4.28 2.20
N TYR A 117 8.97 -3.92 1.36
CA TYR A 117 9.09 -2.59 0.74
C TYR A 117 9.09 -2.69 -0.78
N PHE A 118 8.61 -3.81 -1.36
CA PHE A 118 8.53 -3.97 -2.80
C PHE A 118 7.62 -2.92 -3.46
N ASP A 119 6.64 -2.40 -2.72
CA ASP A 119 5.85 -1.24 -3.15
C ASP A 119 6.68 0.05 -3.28
N TYR A 120 7.92 0.11 -2.80
CA TYR A 120 8.84 1.23 -3.06
C TYR A 120 9.97 0.87 -4.03
N VAL A 121 9.92 -0.32 -4.64
CA VAL A 121 10.85 -0.74 -5.70
C VAL A 121 10.21 -0.48 -7.08
N PRO A 122 10.91 0.19 -8.02
CA PRO A 122 10.40 0.40 -9.38
C PRO A 122 9.92 -0.89 -10.01
N GLN A 123 8.74 -0.89 -10.67
CA GLN A 123 8.10 -2.11 -11.18
C GLN A 123 9.00 -2.98 -12.04
N TYR A 124 9.81 -2.35 -12.90
CA TYR A 124 10.73 -3.04 -13.78
C TYR A 124 11.79 -3.88 -13.04
N LEU A 125 12.11 -3.54 -11.79
CA LEU A 125 13.14 -4.20 -10.97
C LEU A 125 12.56 -5.19 -9.95
N ARG A 126 11.23 -5.35 -9.89
CA ARG A 126 10.56 -6.19 -8.89
C ARG A 126 10.67 -7.67 -9.19
#